data_AF-A0A0F0C242-F1
#
_entry.id   AF-A0A0F0C242-F1
#
_cell.length_a   1.000
_cell.length_b   1.000
_cell.length_c   1.000
_cell.angle_alpha   90.00
_cell.angle_beta   90.00
_cell.angle_gamma   90.00
#
_symmetry.space_group_name_H-M   'P 1'
#
loop_
_entity.id
_entity.type
_entity.pdbx_description
1 polymer ?
#
loop_
_entity_poly.entity_id
_entity_poly.type
_entity_poly.pdbx_seq_one_letter_code
_entity_poly.pdbx_strand_id
1 'polypeptide(L)' 'MAYPINEDEFVEICKKELKEYNETDIKVARAVAITLNWSHYKEHIKSHVVLLN' A
#
# COMPACT_ATOMS: atom_id res chain seq x y z
N MET A 1 5.27 -8.25 -3.76
CA MET A 1 5.54 -7.09 -2.89
C MET A 1 5.65 -7.60 -1.47
N ALA A 2 6.71 -7.21 -0.76
CA ALA A 2 6.81 -7.47 0.69
C ALA A 2 5.99 -6.41 1.43
N TYR A 3 5.37 -6.82 2.54
CA TYR A 3 4.63 -5.92 3.42
C TYR A 3 5.41 -5.69 4.73
N PRO A 4 5.27 -4.51 5.37
CA PRO A 4 4.56 -3.34 4.87
C PRO A 4 5.26 -2.72 3.64
N ILE A 5 4.46 -2.24 2.69
CA ILE A 5 4.92 -1.45 1.55
C ILE A 5 5.44 -0.12 2.09
N ASN A 6 6.65 0.26 1.71
CA ASN A 6 7.15 1.61 1.90
C ASN A 6 6.39 2.56 0.95
N GLU A 7 5.57 3.43 1.51
CA GLU A 7 4.71 4.34 0.74
C GLU A 7 5.50 5.29 -0.17
N ASP A 8 6.64 5.81 0.30
CA ASP A 8 7.44 6.75 -0.47
C ASP A 8 8.11 6.05 -1.66
N GLU A 9 8.62 4.84 -1.44
CA GLU A 9 9.18 4.02 -2.52
C GLU A 9 8.12 3.65 -3.57
N PHE A 10 6.91 3.31 -3.11
CA PHE A 10 5.79 3.01 -3.99
C PHE A 10 5.40 4.23 -4.84
N VAL A 11 5.31 5.42 -4.24
CA VAL A 11 5.02 6.67 -4.95
C VAL A 11 6.10 6.97 -6.01
N GLU A 12 7.37 6.78 -5.69
CA GLU A 12 8.46 6.99 -6.66
C GLU A 12 8.42 6.01 -7.82
N ILE A 13 8.01 4.76 -7.58
CA ILE A 13 7.75 3.79 -8.66
C ILE A 13 6.60 4.28 -9.55
N CYS A 14 5.47 4.69 -8.97
CA CYS A 14 4.33 5.21 -9.73
C CYS A 14 4.71 6.43 -10.59
N LYS A 15 5.51 7.36 -10.04
CA LYS A 15 5.98 8.55 -10.78
C LYS A 15 6.83 8.18 -11.99
N LYS A 16 7.69 7.16 -11.87
CA LYS A 16 8.52 6.68 -12.99
C LYS A 16 7.67 6.06 -14.12
N GLU A 17 6.62 5.33 -13.76
CA GLU A 17 5.75 4.66 -14.74
C GLU A 17 4.79 5.64 -15.46
N LEU A 18 4.29 6.66 -14.75
CA LEU A 18 3.29 7.59 -15.30
C LEU A 18 3.89 8.58 -16.31
N LYS A 19 5.22 8.76 -16.35
CA LYS A 19 5.99 9.72 -17.17
C LYS A 19 5.64 11.20 -16.93
N GLU A 20 4.36 11.56 -16.99
CA GLU A 20 3.80 12.83 -16.53
C GLU A 20 2.82 12.56 -15.39
N TYR A 21 2.92 13.33 -14.32
CA TYR A 21 2.06 13.19 -13.15
C TYR A 21 1.77 14.56 -12.54
N ASN A 22 0.66 14.66 -11.82
CA ASN A 22 0.30 15.82 -11.03
C ASN A 22 0.15 15.44 -9.55
N GLU A 23 -0.22 16.42 -8.72
CA GLU A 23 -0.38 16.22 -7.28
C GLU A 23 -1.46 15.18 -6.92
N THR A 24 -2.51 15.06 -7.73
CA THR A 24 -3.57 14.06 -7.54
C THR A 24 -3.02 12.65 -7.72
N ASP A 25 -2.16 12.42 -8.72
CA ASP A 25 -1.56 11.11 -8.96
C ASP A 25 -0.69 10.66 -7.77
N ILE A 26 0.04 11.60 -7.17
CA ILE A 26 0.83 11.35 -5.95
C ILE A 26 -0.09 10.96 -4.77
N LYS A 27 -1.20 11.69 -4.58
CA LYS A 27 -2.19 11.38 -3.53
C LYS A 27 -2.83 10.01 -3.73
N VAL A 28 -3.15 9.67 -4.97
CA VAL A 28 -3.73 8.36 -5.34
C VAL A 28 -2.71 7.24 -5.06
N ALA A 29 -1.47 7.38 -5.52
CA ALA A 29 -0.43 6.37 -5.26
C ALA A 29 -0.23 6.13 -3.76
N ARG A 30 -0.22 7.20 -2.96
CA ARG A 30 -0.12 7.08 -1.50
C ARG A 30 -1.33 6.40 -0.86
N ALA A 31 -2.54 6.77 -1.27
CA ALA A 31 -3.76 6.14 -0.79
C ALA A 31 -3.82 4.64 -1.12
N VAL A 32 -3.31 4.23 -2.28
CA VAL A 32 -3.20 2.82 -2.67
C VAL A 32 -2.23 2.08 -1.75
N ALA A 33 -1.02 2.61 -1.52
CA ALA A 33 -0.04 1.98 -0.63
C ALA A 33 -0.58 1.79 0.80
N ILE A 34 -1.24 2.82 1.35
CA ILE A 34 -1.91 2.76 2.66
C ILE A 34 -2.99 1.67 2.68
N THR A 35 -3.82 1.61 1.64
CA THR A 35 -4.93 0.66 1.56
C THR A 35 -4.42 -0.79 1.47
N LEU A 36 -3.37 -1.03 0.69
CA LEU A 36 -2.73 -2.34 0.59
C LEU A 36 -2.12 -2.77 1.93
N ASN A 37 -1.39 -1.88 2.61
CA ASN A 37 -0.85 -2.12 3.94
C ASN A 37 -1.96 -2.45 4.95
N TRP A 38 -3.05 -1.70 4.93
CA TRP A 38 -4.20 -1.94 5.79
C TRP A 38 -4.88 -3.29 5.51
N SER A 39 -5.09 -3.63 4.25
CA SER A 39 -5.69 -4.91 3.85
C SER A 39 -4.85 -6.08 4.36
N HIS A 40 -3.54 -6.01 4.15
CA HIS A 40 -2.61 -7.01 4.64
C HIS A 40 -2.64 -7.13 6.17
N TYR A 41 -2.58 -6.02 6.89
CA TYR A 41 -2.68 -6.02 8.35
C TYR A 41 -3.98 -6.66 8.86
N LYS A 42 -5.11 -6.34 8.22
CA LYS A 42 -6.43 -6.91 8.57
C LYS A 42 -6.49 -8.42 8.34
N GLU A 43 -5.89 -8.93 7.26
CA GLU A 43 -5.77 -10.37 7.01
C GLU A 43 -4.92 -11.06 8.08
N HIS A 44 -3.80 -10.45 8.47
CA HIS A 44 -2.94 -10.96 9.54
C HIS A 44 -3.65 -11.01 10.90
N ILE A 45 -4.48 -10.01 11.24
CA ILE A 45 -5.32 -10.05 12.44
C ILE A 45 -6.36 -11.17 12.35
N LYS A 46 -7.09 -11.29 11.23
CA LYS A 46 -8.10 -12.33 11.07
C LYS A 46 -7.50 -13.74 11.19
N SER A 47 -6.32 -13.95 10.63
CA SER A 47 -5.59 -15.22 10.73
C SER A 47 -5.22 -15.55 12.18
N HIS A 48 -4.74 -14.58 12.96
CA HIS A 48 -4.42 -14.78 14.39
C HIS A 48 -5.66 -15.05 15.25
N VAL A 49 -6.80 -14.42 14.96
CA VAL A 49 -8.05 -14.67 15.71
C VAL A 49 -8.61 -16.06 15.42
N VAL A 50 -8.42 -16.61 14.21
CA VAL A 50 -8.84 -17.98 13.87
C VAL A 50 -7.93 -19.04 14.52
N LEU A 51 -6.64 -18.76 14.71
CA LEU A 51 -5.70 -19.68 15.36
C LEU A 51 -5.81 -19.73 16.90
N LEU A 52 -6.58 -18.83 17.50
CA LEU A 52 -6.79 -18.74 18.95
C LEU A 52 -8.14 -19.30 19.42
N ASN A 53 -8.97 -19.83 18.52
CA ASN A 53 -10.29 -20.43 18.82
C ASN A 53 -10.30 -21.94 18.57
#